data_AF-A0AB33F6A4-F1
#
_entry.id   AF-A0AB33F6A4-F1
#
_cell.length_a   1.000
_cell.length_b   1.000
_cell.length_c   1.000
_cell.angle_alpha   90.00
_cell.angle_beta   90.00
_cell.angle_gamma   90.00
#
_symmetry.space_group_name_H-M   'P 1'
#
loop_
_entity.id
_entity.type
_entity.pdbx_description
1 polymer ?
#
loop_
_entity_poly.entity_id
_entity_poly.type
_entity_poly.pdbx_seq_one_letter_code
_entity_poly.pdbx_strand_id
1 'polypeptide(L)'
;MAESVVLLGPQGSCKSLNAEALCQKLGLQEFIELDDLLFAFRADRLESSGQLILTCNEQQARTWSVRWGLRLMRVEEARAQLGDAWRTQP
;
A
#
# COMPACT_ATOMS: atom_id res chain seq x y z
N MET A 1 -8.43 -1.40 -14.63
CA MET A 1 -8.00 -1.86 -13.28
C MET A 1 -8.09 -0.67 -12.34
N ALA A 2 -8.32 -0.88 -11.04
CA ALA A 2 -8.32 0.22 -10.08
C ALA A 2 -6.93 0.88 -10.01
N GLU A 3 -6.87 2.17 -9.70
CA GLU A 3 -5.60 2.90 -9.58
C GLU A 3 -4.76 2.35 -8.43
N SER A 4 -3.45 2.29 -8.62
CA SER A 4 -2.52 1.85 -7.58
C SER A 4 -2.54 2.81 -6.39
N VAL A 5 -2.34 2.28 -5.19
CA VAL A 5 -2.42 3.04 -3.94
C VAL A 5 -1.17 2.79 -3.10
N VAL A 6 -0.58 3.86 -2.56
CA VAL A 6 0.47 3.76 -1.54
C VAL A 6 -0.19 3.66 -0.17
N LEU A 7 0.01 2.56 0.54
CA LEU A 7 -0.44 2.35 1.91
C LEU A 7 0.69 2.65 2.91
N LEU A 8 0.51 3.71 3.68
CA LEU A 8 1.42 4.12 4.74
C LEU A 8 0.89 3.67 6.11
N GLY A 9 1.74 2.96 6.86
CA GLY A 9 1.47 2.65 8.26
C GLY A 9 2.72 2.25 9.02
N PRO A 10 2.79 2.46 10.35
CA PRO A 10 3.94 2.05 11.16
C PRO A 10 4.31 0.58 10.98
N GLN A 11 5.56 0.23 11.32
CA GLN A 11 5.92 -1.18 11.44
C GLN A 11 5.07 -1.84 12.54
N GLY A 12 4.67 -3.10 12.34
CA GLY A 12 3.77 -3.79 13.27
C GLY A 12 2.28 -3.39 13.15
N SER A 13 1.91 -2.47 12.26
CA SER A 13 0.51 -2.05 12.07
C SER A 13 -0.39 -3.10 11.40
N CYS A 14 0.07 -4.34 11.22
CA CYS A 14 -0.64 -5.42 10.51
C CYS A 14 -1.01 -5.12 9.05
N LYS A 15 -0.40 -4.13 8.40
CA LYS A 15 -0.69 -3.78 6.99
C LYS A 15 -0.44 -4.95 6.03
N SER A 16 0.70 -5.63 6.11
CA SER A 16 1.01 -6.78 5.26
C SER A 16 0.11 -7.99 5.55
N LEU A 17 -0.33 -8.18 6.82
CA LEU A 17 -1.32 -9.22 7.19
C LEU A 17 -2.69 -9.00 6.53
N ASN A 18 -3.06 -7.75 6.28
CA ASN A 18 -4.35 -7.36 5.70
C ASN A 18 -4.26 -6.98 4.21
N ALA A 19 -3.07 -7.04 3.60
CA ALA A 19 -2.83 -6.53 2.26
C ALA A 19 -3.72 -7.22 1.21
N GLU A 20 -3.86 -8.54 1.28
CA GLU A 20 -4.71 -9.30 0.37
C GLU A 20 -6.19 -8.91 0.48
N ALA A 21 -6.72 -8.84 1.70
CA ALA A 21 -8.10 -8.41 1.93
C ALA A 21 -8.34 -6.97 1.45
N LEU A 22 -7.36 -6.09 1.64
CA LEU A 22 -7.43 -4.71 1.18
C LEU A 22 -7.37 -4.63 -0.36
N CYS A 23 -6.54 -5.44 -1.02
CA CYS A 23 -6.52 -5.53 -2.48
C CYS A 23 -7.88 -5.93 -3.03
N GLN A 24 -8.51 -6.98 -2.48
CA GLN A 24 -9.85 -7.41 -2.88
C GLN A 24 -10.89 -6.29 -2.67
N LYS A 25 -10.83 -5.60 -1.53
CA LYS A 25 -11.74 -4.49 -1.20
C LYS A 25 -11.61 -3.32 -2.17
N LEU A 26 -10.38 -3.01 -2.62
CA LEU A 26 -10.06 -1.88 -3.50
C LEU A 26 -10.06 -2.25 -4.99
N GLY A 27 -10.26 -3.52 -5.35
CA GLY A 27 -10.17 -3.99 -6.73
C GLY A 27 -8.74 -3.98 -7.31
N LEU A 28 -7.75 -4.14 -6.44
CA LEU A 28 -6.32 -4.28 -6.78
C LEU A 28 -5.96 -5.77 -6.93
N GLN A 29 -4.91 -6.06 -7.69
CA GLN A 29 -4.53 -7.42 -8.08
C GLN A 29 -3.35 -7.96 -7.27
N GLU A 30 -2.43 -7.08 -6.88
CA GLU A 30 -1.24 -7.47 -6.13
C GLU A 30 -0.89 -6.42 -5.07
N PHE A 31 -0.05 -6.83 -4.13
CA PHE A 31 0.58 -5.91 -3.20
C PHE A 31 2.09 -6.12 -3.23
N ILE A 32 2.84 -5.04 -3.04
CA ILE A 32 4.30 -5.02 -3.07
C ILE A 32 4.82 -4.12 -1.95
N GLU A 33 6.02 -4.38 -1.44
CA GLU A 33 6.69 -3.47 -0.51
C GLU A 33 7.46 -2.41 -1.30
N LEU A 34 7.31 -1.14 -0.90
CA LEU A 34 7.97 0.00 -1.56
C LEU A 34 9.49 -0.14 -1.51
N ASP A 35 10.03 -0.58 -0.37
CA ASP A 35 11.47 -0.76 -0.19
C ASP A 35 12.04 -1.77 -1.20
N ASP A 36 11.32 -2.86 -1.51
CA ASP A 36 11.74 -3.86 -2.49
C ASP A 36 11.76 -3.29 -3.91
N LEU A 37 10.77 -2.46 -4.25
CA LEU A 37 10.69 -1.82 -5.56
C LEU A 37 11.80 -0.79 -5.77
N LEU A 38 12.11 -0.01 -4.73
CA LEU A 38 13.20 0.96 -4.75
C LEU A 38 14.57 0.28 -4.76
N PHE A 39 14.75 -0.79 -3.97
CA PHE A 39 15.98 -1.57 -3.94
C PHE A 39 16.30 -2.20 -5.31
N ALA A 40 15.28 -2.68 -6.01
CA ALA A 40 15.44 -3.23 -7.36
C ALA A 40 15.73 -2.17 -8.45
N PHE A 41 15.88 -0.89 -8.09
CA PHE A 41 15.99 0.24 -9.03
C PHE A 41 14.86 0.26 -10.09
N ARG A 42 13.67 -0.23 -9.73
CA ARG A 42 12.50 -0.34 -10.62
C ARG A 42 11.47 0.77 -10.41
N ALA A 43 11.87 1.88 -9.80
CA ALA A 43 10.98 3.00 -9.52
C ALA A 43 10.31 3.60 -10.78
N ASP A 44 10.95 3.48 -11.95
CA ASP A 44 10.39 3.95 -13.22
C ASP A 44 9.51 2.90 -13.92
N ARG A 45 9.37 1.70 -13.34
CA ARG A 45 8.56 0.57 -13.86
C ARG A 45 7.34 0.26 -13.01
N LEU A 46 6.94 1.18 -12.13
CA LEU A 46 5.75 0.99 -11.33
C LEU A 46 4.50 1.02 -12.20
N GLU A 47 3.61 0.05 -12.00
CA GLU A 47 2.32 0.05 -12.67
C GLU A 47 1.38 1.03 -11.98
N SER A 48 0.84 1.98 -12.75
CA SER A 48 -0.09 3.01 -12.24
C SER A 48 -1.45 2.45 -11.83
N SER A 49 -1.73 1.17 -12.15
CA SER A 49 -2.98 0.50 -11.80
C SER A 49 -2.74 -0.90 -11.24
N GLY A 50 -3.60 -1.31 -10.32
CA GLY A 50 -3.70 -2.68 -9.83
C GLY A 50 -2.79 -3.03 -8.65
N GLN A 51 -1.99 -2.11 -8.13
CA GLN A 51 -1.01 -2.41 -7.07
C GLN A 51 -1.33 -1.70 -5.75
N LEU A 52 -1.22 -2.43 -4.64
CA LEU A 52 -1.15 -1.88 -3.30
C LEU A 52 0.31 -1.82 -2.85
N ILE A 53 0.85 -0.61 -2.67
CA ILE A 53 2.27 -0.39 -2.38
C ILE A 53 2.43 -0.10 -0.90
N LEU A 54 2.99 -1.03 -0.15
CA LEU A 54 3.12 -0.97 1.30
C LEU A 54 4.40 -0.23 1.70
N THR A 55 4.33 0.62 2.72
CA THR A 55 5.54 1.18 3.35
C THR A 55 5.28 1.62 4.78
N CYS A 56 6.34 1.58 5.61
CA CYS A 56 6.37 2.27 6.91
C CYS A 56 7.13 3.59 6.88
N ASN A 57 7.77 3.94 5.76
CA ASN A 57 8.57 5.14 5.65
C ASN A 57 7.72 6.30 5.11
N GLU A 58 7.36 7.23 6.01
CA GLU A 58 6.52 8.38 5.66
C GLU A 58 7.15 9.28 4.59
N GLN A 59 8.47 9.48 4.63
CA GLN A 59 9.17 10.31 3.65
C GLN A 59 9.12 9.68 2.25
N GLN A 60 9.36 8.37 2.16
CA GLN A 60 9.24 7.65 0.88
C GLN A 60 7.79 7.67 0.37
N ALA A 61 6.82 7.34 1.22
CA ALA A 61 5.40 7.37 0.87
C ALA A 61 4.98 8.70 0.24
N ARG A 62 5.33 9.83 0.87
CA ARG A 62 5.00 11.18 0.37
C ARG A 62 5.72 11.51 -0.92
N THR A 63 7.01 11.19 -1.01
CA THR A 63 7.83 11.50 -2.20
C THR A 63 7.31 10.76 -3.42
N TRP A 64 7.06 9.47 -3.26
CA TRP A 64 6.74 8.60 -4.37
C TRP A 64 5.27 8.64 -4.76
N SER A 65 4.34 8.86 -3.82
CA SER A 65 2.93 9.10 -4.17
C SER A 65 2.79 10.33 -5.07
N VAL A 66 3.52 11.42 -4.78
CA VAL A 66 3.53 12.61 -5.64
C VAL A 66 4.22 12.33 -6.98
N ARG A 67 5.40 11.70 -6.97
CA ARG A 67 6.15 11.41 -8.20
C ARG A 67 5.38 10.51 -9.17
N TRP A 68 4.63 9.54 -8.67
CA TRP A 68 3.84 8.62 -9.48
C TRP A 68 2.38 9.06 -9.66
N GLY A 69 1.95 10.15 -9.04
CA GLY A 69 0.56 10.62 -9.09
C GLY A 69 -0.43 9.65 -8.43
N LEU A 70 0.01 8.84 -7.46
CA LEU A 70 -0.81 7.85 -6.79
C LEU A 70 -1.42 8.38 -5.49
N ARG A 71 -2.57 7.83 -5.13
CA ARG A 71 -3.20 8.11 -3.83
C ARG A 71 -2.33 7.58 -2.69
N LEU A 72 -2.12 8.41 -1.67
CA LEU A 72 -1.58 7.99 -0.38
C LEU A 72 -2.74 7.69 0.58
N MET A 73 -2.84 6.44 1.02
CA MET A 73 -3.79 5.96 2.01
C MET A 73 -3.07 5.66 3.33
N ARG A 74 -3.62 6.09 4.45
CA ARG A 74 -3.08 5.76 5.78
C ARG A 74 -3.70 4.47 6.32
N VAL A 75 -2.99 3.78 7.21
CA VAL A 75 -3.46 2.52 7.80
C VAL A 75 -4.79 2.68 8.55
N GLU A 76 -5.05 3.83 9.15
CA GLU A 76 -6.32 4.12 9.83
C GLU A 76 -7.49 4.14 8.83
N GLU A 77 -7.25 4.68 7.64
CA GLU A 77 -8.22 4.70 6.56
C GLU A 77 -8.44 3.29 5.99
N ALA A 78 -7.35 2.53 5.77
CA ALA A 78 -7.44 1.14 5.34
C ALA A 78 -8.20 0.27 6.35
N ARG A 79 -8.00 0.52 7.65
CA ARG A 79 -8.75 -0.14 8.73
C ARG A 79 -10.23 0.21 8.68
N ALA A 80 -10.58 1.47 8.40
CA ALA A 80 -11.97 1.87 8.22
C ALA A 80 -12.63 1.20 7.00
N GLN A 81 -11.88 0.92 5.93
CA GLN A 81 -12.39 0.22 4.74
C GLN A 81 -12.73 -1.25 5.00
N LEU A 82 -11.94 -1.92 5.85
CA LEU A 82 -12.13 -3.34 6.18
C LEU A 82 -13.02 -3.55 7.42
N GLY A 83 -13.09 -2.59 8.34
CA GLY A 83 -13.89 -2.70 9.56
C GLY A 83 -13.49 -3.94 10.38
N ASP A 84 -14.46 -4.76 10.73
CA ASP A 84 -14.27 -5.99 11.52
C ASP A 84 -13.42 -7.06 10.80
N ALA A 85 -13.27 -6.95 9.47
CA ALA A 85 -12.39 -7.84 8.72
C ALA A 85 -10.89 -7.50 8.91
N TRP A 86 -10.56 -6.37 9.55
CA TRP A 86 -9.19 -6.01 9.86
C TRP A 86 -8.60 -6.96 10.92
N ARG A 87 -7.65 -7.78 10.50
CA ARG A 87 -6.94 -8.73 11.34
C ARG A 87 -5.86 -8.02 12.14
N THR A 88 -5.78 -8.34 13.42
CA THR A 88 -4.64 -8.01 14.28
C THR A 88 -3.84 -9.28 14.56
N GLN A 89 -2.55 -9.13 14.87
CA GLN A 89 -1.81 -10.24 15.48
C GLN A 89 -2.39 -10.53 16.88
N PRO A 90 -2.52 -11.82 17.26
CA PRO A 90 -2.86 -12.19 18.63
C PRO A 90 -1.76 -11.78 19.63
#